data_AF-A0A5B7IPF6-F1
#
_entry.id   AF-A0A5B7IPF6-F1
#
_cell.length_a   1.000
_cell.length_b   1.000
_cell.length_c   1.000
_cell.angle_alpha   90.00
_cell.angle_beta   90.00
_cell.angle_gamma   90.00
#
_symmetry.space_group_name_H-M   'P 1'
#
loop_
_entity.id
_entity.type
_entity.pdbx_description
1 polymer ?
#
loop_
_entity_poly.entity_id
_entity_poly.type
_entity_poly.pdbx_seq_one_letter_code
_entity_poly.pdbx_strand_id
1 'polypeptide(L)'
;MAVELPPIGQLQNSLARKGLTLKKLRRRCVRKSGFEDFSEYKRNIFENYEFQKIQSDGTSMKSVPKSESTLNMNEDQILERNTRISATLDTCFENHKHNFPLIEPLTGLQLALQPVIEVMVQMDRLIYLKECGFSKVWLEKVFDAEVSPRNIALLAVR
;
A
#
# COMPACT_ATOMS: atom_id res chain seq x y z
N MET A 1 1.19 -18.14 13.78
CA MET A 1 0.31 -17.89 12.62
C MET A 1 0.48 -16.44 12.24
N ALA A 2 1.19 -16.14 11.15
CA ALA A 2 1.45 -14.76 10.76
C ALA A 2 0.17 -14.14 10.18
N VAL A 3 -0.36 -13.11 10.84
CA VAL A 3 -1.51 -12.35 10.34
C VAL A 3 -1.04 -11.51 9.15
N GLU A 4 -1.48 -11.84 7.94
CA GLU A 4 -1.22 -11.01 6.76
C GLU A 4 -2.01 -9.70 6.86
N LEU A 5 -1.35 -8.66 7.38
CA LEU A 5 -1.92 -7.34 7.53
C LEU A 5 -1.94 -6.59 6.18
N PRO A 6 -3.03 -5.87 5.82
CA PRO A 6 -3.22 -5.24 4.51
C PRO A 6 -2.15 -4.18 4.20
N PRO A 7 -1.58 -4.11 2.98
CA PRO A 7 -0.49 -3.18 2.58
C PRO A 7 -0.74 -1.73 3.02
N ILE A 8 0.30 -1.01 3.48
CA ILE A 8 0.19 0.42 3.86
C ILE A 8 -0.42 1.26 2.73
N GLY A 9 -0.25 0.87 1.45
CA GLY A 9 -0.91 1.52 0.32
C GLY A 9 -2.44 1.42 0.35
N GLN A 10 -3.02 0.32 0.83
CA GLN A 10 -4.48 0.20 1.02
C GLN A 10 -4.97 1.10 2.16
N LEU A 11 -4.16 1.25 3.22
CA LEU A 11 -4.43 2.18 4.32
C LEU A 11 -4.40 3.64 3.83
N GLN A 12 -3.40 4.02 3.02
CA GLN A 12 -3.30 5.34 2.41
C GLN A 12 -4.49 5.66 1.49
N ASN A 13 -4.91 4.70 0.66
CA ASN A 13 -6.08 4.89 -0.22
C ASN A 13 -7.40 5.04 0.56
N SER A 14 -7.57 4.26 1.64
CA SER A 14 -8.74 4.37 2.52
C SER A 14 -8.77 5.69 3.29
N LEU A 15 -7.61 6.17 3.75
CA LEU A 15 -7.48 7.45 4.44
C LEU A 15 -7.66 8.65 3.52
N ALA A 16 -7.16 8.58 2.28
CA ALA A 16 -7.35 9.63 1.27
C ALA A 16 -8.84 9.86 0.98
N ARG A 17 -9.65 8.79 0.90
CA ARG A 17 -11.11 8.87 0.75
C ARG A 17 -11.81 9.58 1.92
N LYS A 18 -11.16 9.63 3.10
CA LYS A 18 -11.64 10.33 4.30
C LYS A 18 -10.94 11.68 4.52
N GLY A 19 -10.18 12.19 3.54
CA GLY A 19 -9.47 13.46 3.63
C GLY A 19 -8.28 13.44 4.61
N LEU A 20 -7.70 12.26 4.86
CA LEU A 20 -6.60 12.06 5.80
C LEU A 20 -5.36 11.52 5.08
N THR A 21 -4.19 11.99 5.47
CA THR A 21 -2.88 11.46 5.07
C THR A 21 -2.10 10.94 6.28
N LEU A 22 -1.27 9.92 6.05
CA LEU A 22 -0.31 9.44 7.04
C LEU A 22 1.05 10.07 6.75
N LYS A 23 1.54 10.89 7.69
CA LYS A 23 2.93 11.36 7.70
C LYS A 23 3.76 10.41 8.53
N LYS A 24 4.84 9.93 7.93
CA LYS A 24 5.79 9.02 8.57
C LYS A 24 6.79 9.82 9.41
N LEU A 25 6.87 9.52 10.72
CA LEU A 25 7.73 10.26 11.65
C LEU A 25 9.17 9.74 11.67
N ARG A 26 9.39 8.46 11.33
CA ARG A 26 10.73 7.83 11.33
C ARG A 26 11.04 7.17 9.99
N ARG A 27 12.29 7.24 9.52
CA ARG A 27 12.70 6.69 8.20
C ARG A 27 12.51 5.17 8.07
N ARG A 28 12.71 4.40 9.15
CA ARG A 28 12.53 2.94 9.14
C ARG A 28 11.11 2.58 9.58
N CYS A 29 10.39 1.88 8.70
CA CYS A 29 9.19 1.13 9.10
C CYS A 29 9.61 -0.26 9.52
N VAL A 30 9.03 -0.76 10.60
CA VAL A 30 9.16 -2.17 10.96
C VAL A 30 8.41 -3.01 9.93
N ARG A 31 8.97 -4.17 9.55
CA ARG A 31 8.28 -5.09 8.65
C ARG A 31 7.08 -5.68 9.38
N LYS A 32 5.96 -5.87 8.68
CA LYS A 32 4.74 -6.44 9.27
C LYS A 32 4.92 -7.85 9.83
N SER A 33 5.81 -8.62 9.20
CA SER A 33 6.22 -9.94 9.66
C SER A 33 6.99 -9.92 10.98
N GLY A 34 7.35 -8.73 11.48
CA GLY A 34 8.04 -8.54 12.75
C GLY A 34 7.10 -8.25 13.92
N PHE A 35 5.78 -8.36 13.73
CA PHE A 35 4.81 -8.21 14.81
C PHE A 35 4.13 -9.55 15.08
N GLU A 36 3.97 -9.88 16.36
CA GLU A 36 3.32 -11.13 16.77
C GLU A 36 1.79 -11.03 16.70
N ASP A 37 1.25 -9.83 16.95
CA ASP A 37 -0.19 -9.58 16.95
C ASP A 37 -0.59 -8.21 16.38
N PHE A 38 -1.91 -8.04 16.19
CA PHE A 38 -2.48 -6.80 15.66
C PHE A 38 -2.34 -5.62 16.64
N SER A 39 -2.27 -5.88 17.94
CA SER A 39 -2.14 -4.84 18.97
C SER A 39 -0.76 -4.19 18.93
N GLU A 40 0.28 -4.99 18.77
CA GLU A 40 1.65 -4.55 18.58
C GLU A 40 1.80 -3.74 17.28
N TYR A 41 1.19 -4.22 16.20
CA TYR A 41 1.14 -3.49 14.93
C TYR A 41 0.47 -2.12 15.07
N LYS A 42 -0.69 -2.05 15.75
CA LYS A 42 -1.39 -0.78 16.01
C LYS A 42 -0.54 0.17 16.84
N ARG A 43 0.06 -0.31 17.93
CA ARG A 43 0.94 0.51 18.79
C ARG A 43 2.07 1.11 17.96
N ASN A 44 2.70 0.31 17.11
CA ASN A 44 3.75 0.78 16.22
C ASN A 44 3.26 1.87 15.24
N ILE A 45 2.03 1.77 14.74
CA ILE A 45 1.44 2.82 13.89
C ILE A 45 1.34 4.14 14.65
N PHE A 46 0.74 4.13 15.85
CA PHE A 46 0.55 5.37 16.62
C PHE A 46 1.86 5.99 17.12
N GLU A 47 2.92 5.19 17.29
CA GLU A 47 4.26 5.69 17.67
C GLU A 47 5.04 6.28 16.50
N ASN A 48 4.85 5.76 15.28
CA ASN A 48 5.72 6.08 14.14
C ASN A 48 5.03 6.89 13.04
N TYR A 49 3.73 7.14 13.16
CA TYR A 49 2.95 7.86 12.16
C TYR A 49 2.05 8.91 12.79
N GLU A 50 1.92 10.02 12.08
CA GLU A 50 1.01 11.11 12.41
C GLU A 50 -0.07 11.20 11.33
N PHE A 51 -1.33 11.21 11.73
CA PHE A 51 -2.44 11.42 10.80
C PHE A 51 -2.66 12.92 10.61
N GLN A 52 -2.54 13.39 9.37
CA GLN A 52 -2.75 14.79 8.97
C GLN A 52 -4.03 14.91 8.13
N LYS A 53 -4.69 16.07 8.14
CA LYS A 53 -5.80 16.36 7.22
C LYS A 53 -5.25 16.86 5.89
N ILE A 54 -5.85 16.42 4.79
CA ILE A 54 -5.57 16.93 3.44
C ILE A 54 -6.34 18.25 3.28
N GLN A 55 -5.64 19.36 3.01
CA GLN A 55 -6.29 20.59 2.52
C GLN A 55 -6.61 20.45 1.03
N SER A 56 -7.61 21.18 0.56
CA SER A 56 -8.29 21.10 -0.75
C SER A 56 -7.40 21.21 -2.00
N ASP A 57 -6.10 21.40 -1.88
CA ASP A 57 -5.20 21.76 -3.00
C ASP A 57 -4.07 20.74 -3.25
N GLY A 58 -4.22 19.49 -2.78
CA GLY A 58 -3.39 18.34 -3.18
C GLY A 58 -1.90 18.39 -2.82
N THR A 59 -1.43 19.46 -2.17
CA THR A 59 -0.01 19.68 -1.92
C THR A 59 0.38 19.20 -0.52
N SER A 60 1.19 18.14 -0.45
CA SER A 60 1.89 17.74 0.77
C SER A 60 3.05 18.70 1.03
N MET A 61 3.07 19.39 2.18
CA MET A 61 4.18 20.29 2.50
C MET A 61 5.51 19.54 2.53
N LYS A 62 6.47 20.02 1.72
CA LYS A 62 7.90 19.75 1.88
C LYS A 62 8.35 20.24 3.26
N SER A 63 9.31 19.52 3.83
CA SER A 63 9.98 19.77 5.11
C SER A 63 10.21 21.26 5.41
N VAL A 64 9.47 21.79 6.37
CA VAL A 64 9.77 23.07 7.05
C VAL A 64 10.26 22.75 8.48
N PRO A 65 11.27 23.48 9.00
CA PRO A 65 11.90 23.21 10.30
C PRO A 65 10.92 23.31 11.47
N LYS A 66 11.31 22.74 12.61
CA LYS A 66 10.58 22.78 13.90
C LYS A 66 10.31 24.21 14.38
N SER A 67 9.31 24.86 13.82
CA SER A 67 8.65 26.05 14.36
C SER A 67 7.54 26.45 13.38
N GLU A 68 6.30 26.52 13.87
CA GLU A 68 5.21 27.30 13.26
C GLU A 68 4.34 26.67 12.15
N SER A 69 4.00 25.38 12.23
CA SER A 69 2.82 24.88 11.51
C SER A 69 1.97 23.88 12.32
N THR A 70 1.98 24.00 13.65
CA THR A 70 1.11 23.26 14.57
C THR A 70 0.02 24.20 15.09
N LEU A 71 -0.99 24.47 14.26
CA LEU A 71 -2.26 25.07 14.69
C LEU A 71 -3.34 24.22 13.99
N ASN A 72 -4.26 23.49 14.63
CA ASN A 72 -4.85 23.54 15.97
C ASN A 72 -5.38 22.14 16.32
N MET A 73 -4.67 21.35 17.12
CA MET A 73 -5.29 20.35 18.00
C MET A 73 -4.47 20.30 19.28
N ASN A 74 -5.11 20.50 20.44
CA ASN A 74 -4.43 20.34 21.74
C ASN A 74 -4.05 18.86 21.95
N GLU A 75 -3.05 18.58 22.78
CA GLU A 75 -2.59 17.21 23.06
C GLU A 75 -3.76 16.28 23.45
N ASP A 76 -4.72 16.80 24.21
CA ASP A 76 -5.96 16.10 24.59
C ASP A 76 -6.82 15.71 23.39
N GLN A 77 -6.92 16.58 22.39
CA GLN A 77 -7.71 16.33 21.17
C GLN A 77 -7.01 15.31 20.26
N ILE A 78 -5.68 15.30 20.24
CA ILE A 78 -4.88 14.29 19.53
C ILE A 78 -5.07 12.92 20.20
N LEU A 79 -5.03 12.89 21.53
CA LEU A 79 -5.24 11.69 22.32
C LEU A 79 -6.65 11.12 22.12
N GLU A 80 -7.68 11.96 22.18
CA GLU A 80 -9.08 11.57 21.94
C GLU A 80 -9.26 10.99 20.52
N ARG A 81 -8.68 11.65 19.52
CA ARG A 81 -8.73 11.17 18.13
C ARG A 81 -8.05 9.81 17.97
N ASN A 82 -6.84 9.65 18.51
CA ASN A 82 -6.10 8.39 18.40
C ASN A 82 -6.85 7.26 19.11
N THR A 83 -7.46 7.54 20.25
CA THR A 83 -8.33 6.60 20.98
C THR A 83 -9.50 6.16 20.12
N ARG A 84 -10.20 7.12 19.48
CA ARG A 84 -11.31 6.81 18.56
C ARG A 84 -10.88 6.00 17.35
N ILE A 85 -9.73 6.31 16.75
CA ILE A 85 -9.18 5.57 15.62
C ILE A 85 -8.85 4.13 16.06
N SER A 86 -8.20 3.97 17.22
CA SER A 86 -7.86 2.64 17.76
C SER A 86 -9.12 1.81 17.98
N ALA A 87 -10.14 2.35 18.64
CA ALA A 87 -11.41 1.64 18.86
C ALA A 87 -12.08 1.22 17.54
N THR A 88 -12.06 2.11 16.54
CA THR A 88 -12.62 1.79 15.21
C THR A 88 -11.84 0.66 14.53
N LEU A 89 -10.51 0.66 14.66
CA LEU A 89 -9.65 -0.42 14.13
C LEU A 89 -9.94 -1.74 14.83
N ASP A 90 -10.16 -1.74 16.14
CA ASP A 90 -10.53 -2.93 16.91
C ASP A 90 -11.87 -3.51 16.47
N THR A 91 -12.89 -2.65 16.35
CA THR A 91 -14.19 -3.08 15.81
C THR A 91 -14.06 -3.65 14.40
N CYS A 92 -13.28 -3.00 13.54
CA CYS A 92 -13.06 -3.48 12.17
C CYS A 92 -12.35 -4.84 12.14
N PHE A 93 -11.31 -5.00 12.97
CA PHE A 93 -10.56 -6.24 13.08
C PHE A 93 -11.45 -7.39 13.51
N GLU A 94 -12.17 -7.26 14.63
CA GLU A 94 -13.05 -8.32 15.12
C GLU A 94 -14.19 -8.62 14.13
N ASN A 95 -14.78 -7.60 13.51
CA ASN A 95 -15.84 -7.78 12.52
C ASN A 95 -15.38 -8.56 11.29
N HIS A 96 -14.10 -8.53 10.91
CA HIS A 96 -13.61 -9.18 9.68
C HIS A 96 -12.65 -10.34 9.93
N LYS A 97 -12.30 -10.62 11.19
CA LYS A 97 -11.40 -11.70 11.59
C LYS A 97 -11.82 -13.06 11.05
N HIS A 98 -13.13 -13.31 10.97
CA HIS A 98 -13.69 -14.54 10.41
C HIS A 98 -13.39 -14.73 8.92
N ASN A 99 -13.06 -13.66 8.18
CA ASN A 99 -12.69 -13.71 6.77
C ASN A 99 -11.20 -13.94 6.55
N PHE A 100 -10.35 -13.87 7.59
CA PHE A 100 -8.91 -14.04 7.43
C PHE A 100 -8.49 -15.40 6.85
N PRO A 101 -9.17 -16.52 7.16
CA PRO A 101 -8.89 -17.78 6.50
C PRO A 101 -9.08 -17.73 4.97
N LEU A 102 -9.84 -16.78 4.44
CA LEU A 102 -10.04 -16.60 2.99
C LEU A 102 -8.85 -15.89 2.31
N ILE A 103 -7.95 -15.27 3.07
CA ILE A 103 -6.77 -14.59 2.51
C ILE A 103 -5.86 -15.61 1.82
N GLU A 104 -5.58 -16.75 2.45
CA GLU A 104 -4.72 -17.78 1.89
C GLU A 104 -5.22 -18.35 0.54
N PRO A 105 -6.47 -18.83 0.39
CA PRO A 105 -6.96 -19.31 -0.89
C PRO A 105 -7.06 -18.18 -1.93
N LEU A 106 -7.39 -16.95 -1.53
CA LEU A 106 -7.41 -15.81 -2.44
C LEU A 106 -6.00 -15.49 -2.96
N THR A 107 -5.00 -15.43 -2.07
CA THR A 107 -3.60 -15.20 -2.43
C THR A 107 -3.08 -16.35 -3.30
N GLY A 108 -3.42 -17.60 -2.97
CA GLY A 108 -3.08 -18.77 -3.79
C GLY A 108 -3.66 -18.66 -5.20
N LEU A 109 -4.92 -18.28 -5.33
CA LEU A 109 -5.57 -18.05 -6.63
C LEU A 109 -4.92 -16.90 -7.39
N GLN A 110 -4.59 -15.80 -6.72
CA GLN A 110 -3.87 -14.68 -7.33
C GLN A 110 -2.52 -15.11 -7.88
N LEU A 111 -1.73 -15.85 -7.11
CA LEU A 111 -0.42 -16.35 -7.55
C LEU A 111 -0.53 -17.35 -8.71
N ALA A 112 -1.56 -18.19 -8.73
CA ALA A 112 -1.80 -19.14 -9.81
C ALA A 112 -2.23 -18.44 -11.12
N LEU A 113 -3.08 -17.41 -11.03
CA LEU A 113 -3.59 -16.69 -12.20
C LEU A 113 -2.62 -15.63 -12.72
N GLN A 114 -1.77 -15.08 -11.86
CA GLN A 114 -0.88 -13.96 -12.20
C GLN A 114 -0.02 -14.24 -13.46
N PRO A 115 0.64 -15.40 -13.63
CA PRO A 115 1.46 -15.66 -14.83
C PRO A 115 0.64 -15.66 -16.13
N VAL A 116 -0.57 -16.24 -16.08
CA VAL A 116 -1.46 -16.33 -17.25
C VAL A 116 -1.92 -14.94 -17.66
N ILE A 117 -2.40 -14.15 -16.69
CA ILE A 117 -2.88 -12.79 -16.93
C ILE A 117 -1.75 -11.89 -17.42
N GLU A 118 -0.55 -12.02 -16.83
CA GLU A 118 0.60 -11.20 -17.20
C GLU A 118 1.03 -11.43 -18.65
N VAL A 119 1.08 -12.69 -19.11
CA VAL A 119 1.37 -13.01 -20.51
C VAL A 119 0.28 -12.49 -21.45
N MET A 120 -0.99 -12.65 -21.10
CA MET A 120 -2.10 -12.13 -21.92
C MET A 120 -2.00 -10.61 -22.10
N VAL A 121 -1.75 -9.87 -21.01
CA VAL A 121 -1.61 -8.40 -21.04
C VAL A 121 -0.38 -7.98 -21.85
N GLN A 122 0.74 -8.70 -21.74
CA GLN A 122 1.95 -8.41 -22.52
C GLN A 122 1.74 -8.62 -24.02
N MET A 123 1.06 -9.70 -24.40
CA MET A 123 0.73 -9.99 -25.80
C MET A 123 -0.22 -8.96 -26.40
N ASP A 124 -1.29 -8.62 -25.68
CA ASP A 124 -2.25 -7.58 -26.08
C ASP A 124 -1.52 -6.25 -26.38
N ARG A 125 -0.65 -5.80 -25.46
CA ARG A 125 0.14 -4.58 -25.65
C ARG A 125 1.13 -4.66 -26.79
N LEU A 126 1.77 -5.82 -27.02
CA LEU A 126 2.68 -6.02 -28.13
C LEU A 126 1.97 -5.89 -29.47
N ILE A 127 0.78 -6.48 -29.59
CA ILE A 127 -0.06 -6.39 -30.80
C ILE A 127 -0.47 -4.94 -31.04
N TYR A 128 -1.00 -4.28 -30.00
CA TYR A 128 -1.40 -2.88 -30.07
C TYR A 128 -0.27 -1.97 -30.56
N LEU A 129 0.95 -2.14 -30.06
CA LEU A 129 2.09 -1.32 -30.50
C LEU A 129 2.47 -1.58 -31.96
N LYS A 130 2.37 -2.82 -32.44
CA LYS A 130 2.58 -3.14 -33.86
C LYS A 130 1.53 -2.46 -34.74
N GLU A 131 0.26 -2.47 -34.32
CA GLU A 131 -0.83 -1.78 -35.00
C GLU A 131 -0.63 -0.26 -35.03
N CYS A 132 -0.04 0.32 -33.99
CA CYS A 132 0.31 1.74 -33.93
C CYS A 132 1.50 2.15 -34.83
N GLY A 133 2.08 1.23 -35.59
CA GLY A 133 3.17 1.52 -36.52
C GLY A 133 4.58 1.50 -35.90
N PHE A 134 4.75 0.93 -34.71
CA PHE A 134 6.10 0.69 -34.18
C PHE A 134 6.76 -0.45 -34.94
N SER A 135 7.90 -0.16 -35.57
CA SER A 135 8.59 -1.10 -36.47
C SER A 135 9.32 -2.23 -35.74
N LYS A 136 9.79 -1.98 -34.51
CA LYS A 136 10.55 -2.94 -33.70
C LYS A 136 9.92 -3.06 -32.32
N VAL A 137 9.11 -4.11 -32.11
CA VAL A 137 8.45 -4.41 -30.83
C VAL A 137 8.63 -5.89 -30.51
N TRP A 138 9.13 -6.20 -29.31
CA TRP A 138 9.30 -7.57 -28.84
C TRP A 138 9.25 -7.66 -27.31
N LEU A 139 9.12 -8.89 -26.80
CA LEU A 139 9.21 -9.21 -25.39
C LEU A 139 10.63 -9.73 -25.09
N GLU A 140 11.27 -9.19 -24.07
CA GLU A 140 12.64 -9.53 -23.67
C GLU A 140 12.67 -10.05 -22.24
N LYS A 141 13.44 -11.11 -21.99
CA LYS A 141 13.62 -11.65 -20.65
C LYS A 141 14.67 -10.80 -19.92
N VAL A 142 14.25 -10.04 -18.92
CA VAL A 142 15.12 -9.13 -18.12
C VAL A 142 15.68 -9.77 -16.85
N PHE A 143 15.01 -10.79 -16.30
CA PHE A 143 15.44 -11.45 -15.05
C PHE A 143 15.31 -12.97 -15.14
N ASP A 144 15.90 -13.67 -14.17
CA ASP A 144 15.55 -15.06 -13.94
C ASP A 144 14.12 -15.16 -13.36
N ALA A 145 13.34 -16.12 -13.86
CA ALA A 145 11.99 -16.40 -13.36
C ALA A 145 12.02 -16.82 -11.88
N GLU A 146 13.10 -17.47 -11.45
CA GLU A 146 13.28 -17.89 -10.06
C GLU A 146 13.52 -16.70 -9.11
N VAL A 147 14.11 -15.61 -9.61
CA VAL A 147 14.36 -14.39 -8.84
C VAL A 147 13.11 -13.51 -8.78
N SER A 148 12.40 -13.40 -9.90
CA SER A 148 11.15 -12.65 -9.99
C SER A 148 10.26 -13.24 -11.08
N PRO A 149 8.99 -13.57 -10.78
CA PRO A 149 8.04 -14.00 -11.80
C PRO A 149 7.75 -12.90 -12.83
N ARG A 150 8.02 -11.62 -12.49
CA ARG A 150 7.97 -10.48 -13.42
C ARG A 150 9.31 -10.33 -14.12
N ASN A 151 9.58 -11.21 -15.06
CA ASN A 151 10.87 -11.28 -15.73
C ASN A 151 10.84 -10.94 -17.22
N ILE A 152 9.69 -10.55 -17.75
CA ILE A 152 9.54 -10.18 -19.16
C ILE A 152 9.24 -8.68 -19.26
N ALA A 153 9.96 -7.99 -20.15
CA ALA A 153 9.76 -6.59 -20.48
C ALA A 153 9.30 -6.44 -21.93
N LEU A 154 8.35 -5.52 -22.16
CA LEU A 154 7.95 -5.11 -23.50
C LEU A 154 8.88 -3.99 -23.97
N LEU A 155 9.61 -4.25 -25.05
CA LEU A 155 10.50 -3.29 -25.70
C LEU A 155 9.86 -2.81 -26.99
N ALA A 156 9.88 -1.50 -27.20
CA ALA A 156 9.43 -0.87 -28.43
C ALA A 156 10.41 0.23 -28.82
N VAL A 157 10.94 0.13 -30.05
CA VAL A 157 11.82 1.15 -30.64
C VAL A 157 11.07 1.79 -31.79
N ARG A 158 11.06 3.12 -31.78
CA ARG A 158 10.45 3.93 -32.84
C ARG A 158 11.44 4.16 -33.96
#